data_AF-A0A0C2V0C1-F1
#
_entry.id   AF-A0A0C2V0C1-F1
#
_cell.length_a   1.000
_cell.length_b   1.000
_cell.length_c   1.000
_cell.angle_alpha   90.00
_cell.angle_beta   90.00
_cell.angle_gamma   90.00
#
_symmetry.space_group_name_H-M   'P 1'
#
loop_
_entity.id
_entity.type
_entity.pdbx_description
1 polymer ?
#
loop_
_entity_poly.entity_id
_entity_poly.type
_entity_poly.pdbx_seq_one_letter_code
_entity_poly.pdbx_strand_id
1 'polypeptide(L)'
;MDKKIKRSVATLLAHIIKVDHRDVEKEIPLFCSLMGENFQCNREEAAQFLRAAMVEDYDLYEHVQIINDALQNDKLSKMHILEQLNRIIYSDTITPKDYKIFESIRKKLFPEID
;
A
#
# COMPACT_ATOMS: atom_id res chain seq x y z
N MET A 1 -11.81 1.80 -10.16
CA MET A 1 -11.71 2.09 -8.72
C MET A 1 -11.56 3.60 -8.50
N ASP A 2 -12.13 4.14 -7.41
CA ASP A 2 -12.07 5.58 -7.07
C ASP A 2 -10.62 6.06 -6.87
N LYS A 3 -10.32 7.30 -7.33
CA LYS A 3 -8.98 7.90 -7.26
C LYS A 3 -8.47 8.05 -5.82
N LYS A 4 -9.36 8.31 -4.86
CA LYS A 4 -9.03 8.41 -3.42
C LYS A 4 -8.59 7.06 -2.86
N ILE A 5 -9.24 5.98 -3.27
CA ILE A 5 -8.86 4.61 -2.87
C ILE A 5 -7.50 4.26 -3.48
N LYS A 6 -7.32 4.52 -4.79
CA LYS A 6 -6.03 4.29 -5.47
C LYS A 6 -4.89 5.03 -4.77
N ARG A 7 -5.07 6.30 -4.44
CA ARG A 7 -4.07 7.09 -3.69
C ARG A 7 -3.80 6.45 -2.33
N SER A 8 -4.82 6.00 -1.61
CA SER A 8 -4.63 5.42 -0.28
C SER A 8 -3.90 4.08 -0.31
N VAL A 9 -4.19 3.23 -1.30
CA VAL A 9 -3.45 1.98 -1.52
C VAL A 9 -2.01 2.28 -1.92
N ALA A 10 -1.81 3.24 -2.81
CA ALA A 10 -0.48 3.68 -3.20
C ALA A 10 0.32 4.20 -2.00
N THR A 11 -0.29 4.99 -1.11
CA THR A 11 0.35 5.46 0.13
C THR A 11 0.77 4.31 1.03
N LEU A 12 -0.07 3.28 1.20
CA LEU A 12 0.28 2.09 1.99
C LEU A 12 1.52 1.37 1.45
N LEU A 13 1.54 1.13 0.14
CA LEU A 13 2.67 0.46 -0.51
C LEU A 13 3.94 1.32 -0.46
N ALA A 14 3.81 2.63 -0.72
CA ALA A 14 4.91 3.58 -0.69
C ALA A 14 5.46 3.79 0.72
N HIS A 15 4.66 3.55 1.76
CA HIS A 15 5.10 3.65 3.14
C HIS A 15 6.25 2.70 3.45
N ILE A 16 6.20 1.46 2.95
CA ILE A 16 7.28 0.49 3.12
C ILE A 16 8.57 1.01 2.49
N ILE A 17 8.50 1.44 1.22
CA ILE A 17 9.62 2.02 0.47
C ILE A 17 10.23 3.22 1.22
N LYS A 18 9.38 4.12 1.74
CA LYS A 18 9.79 5.33 2.46
C LYS A 18 10.47 5.02 3.78
N VAL A 19 9.90 4.08 4.54
CA VAL A 19 10.36 3.70 5.87
C VAL A 19 11.68 2.93 5.84
N ASP A 20 11.87 2.12 4.80
CA ASP A 20 13.09 1.34 4.58
C ASP A 20 14.17 2.13 3.82
N HIS A 21 13.90 3.39 3.48
CA HIS A 21 14.81 4.27 2.72
C HIS A 21 15.27 3.65 1.39
N ARG A 22 14.37 2.95 0.70
CA ARG A 22 14.68 2.29 -0.58
C ARG A 22 14.80 3.30 -1.71
N ASP A 23 15.53 2.91 -2.76
CA ASP A 23 15.71 3.72 -3.96
C ASP A 23 14.41 3.75 -4.78
N VAL A 24 13.77 4.91 -4.80
CA VAL A 24 12.46 5.12 -5.43
C VAL A 24 12.44 4.70 -6.90
N GLU A 25 13.47 5.06 -7.67
CA GLU A 25 13.48 4.80 -9.11
C GLU A 25 13.70 3.32 -9.41
N LYS A 26 14.37 2.58 -8.52
CA LYS A 26 14.46 1.11 -8.60
C LYS A 26 13.14 0.41 -8.25
N GLU A 27 12.36 0.97 -7.34
CA GLU A 27 11.09 0.37 -6.90
C GLU A 27 9.92 0.66 -7.86
N ILE A 28 9.98 1.71 -8.68
CA ILE A 28 8.91 2.09 -9.63
C ILE A 28 8.37 0.92 -10.45
N PRO A 29 9.17 0.05 -11.09
CA PRO A 29 8.65 -1.05 -11.90
C PRO A 29 7.76 -2.01 -11.10
N LEU A 30 8.21 -2.42 -9.91
CA LEU A 30 7.44 -3.30 -9.03
C LEU A 30 6.18 -2.58 -8.54
N PHE A 31 6.34 -1.35 -8.05
CA PHE A 31 5.24 -0.54 -7.54
C PHE A 31 4.12 -0.37 -8.59
N CYS A 32 4.47 0.01 -9.82
CA CYS A 32 3.52 0.14 -10.91
C CYS A 32 2.85 -1.20 -11.28
N SER A 33 3.58 -2.31 -11.21
CA SER A 33 3.01 -3.65 -11.44
C SER A 33 1.94 -3.96 -10.40
N LEU A 34 2.25 -3.78 -9.11
CA LEU A 34 1.30 -4.02 -8.01
C LEU A 34 0.04 -3.14 -8.17
N MET A 35 0.24 -1.84 -8.39
CA MET A 35 -0.88 -0.91 -8.60
C MET A 35 -1.71 -1.22 -9.87
N GLY A 36 -1.13 -1.89 -10.86
CA GLY A 36 -1.81 -2.27 -12.10
C GLY A 36 -2.72 -3.49 -11.98
N GLU A 37 -2.36 -4.47 -11.13
CA GLU A 37 -3.03 -5.77 -11.04
C GLU A 37 -4.50 -5.67 -10.63
N ASN A 38 -4.76 -5.29 -9.37
CA ASN A 38 -6.12 -5.30 -8.80
C ASN A 38 -6.77 -3.91 -8.77
N PHE A 39 -6.01 -2.87 -9.09
CA PHE A 39 -6.43 -1.49 -8.84
C PHE A 39 -6.57 -0.65 -10.11
N GLN A 40 -6.32 -1.24 -11.30
CA GLN A 40 -6.48 -0.59 -12.60
C GLN A 40 -5.79 0.78 -12.65
N CYS A 41 -4.63 0.89 -12.00
CA CYS A 41 -3.79 2.07 -12.04
C CYS A 41 -2.87 1.93 -13.25
N ASN A 42 -2.80 2.98 -14.07
CA ASN A 42 -1.82 2.96 -15.16
C ASN A 42 -0.41 3.26 -14.60
N ARG A 43 0.61 2.91 -15.36
CA ARG A 43 2.01 3.02 -14.92
C ARG A 43 2.41 4.44 -14.55
N GLU A 44 1.94 5.45 -15.29
CA GLU A 44 2.25 6.85 -15.06
C GLU A 44 1.59 7.37 -13.77
N GLU A 45 0.30 7.09 -13.58
CA GLU A 45 -0.46 7.41 -12.37
C GLU A 45 0.17 6.77 -11.13
N ALA A 46 0.54 5.49 -11.21
CA ALA A 46 1.19 4.79 -10.11
C ALA A 46 2.55 5.39 -9.75
N ALA A 47 3.38 5.71 -10.75
CA ALA A 47 4.68 6.34 -10.52
C ALA A 47 4.54 7.75 -9.90
N GLN A 48 3.52 8.51 -10.31
CA GLN A 48 3.21 9.80 -9.70
C GLN A 48 2.81 9.65 -8.23
N PHE A 49 1.96 8.67 -7.90
CA PHE A 49 1.61 8.42 -6.50
C PHE A 49 2.80 8.03 -5.64
N LEU A 50 3.69 7.17 -6.14
CA LEU A 50 4.90 6.82 -5.41
C LEU A 50 5.75 8.05 -5.14
N ARG A 51 6.09 8.83 -6.18
CA ARG A 51 6.90 10.05 -6.02
C ARG A 51 6.26 11.06 -5.07
N ALA A 52 4.94 11.24 -5.14
CA ALA A 52 4.22 12.11 -4.23
C ALA A 52 4.31 11.63 -2.78
N ALA A 53 4.07 10.34 -2.50
CA ALA A 53 4.16 9.79 -1.16
C ALA A 53 5.58 9.90 -0.54
N MET A 54 6.62 9.92 -1.36
CA MET A 54 8.00 10.09 -0.87
C MET A 54 8.23 11.49 -0.30
N VAL A 55 7.56 12.53 -0.82
CA VAL A 55 7.77 13.93 -0.41
C VAL A 55 6.65 14.49 0.47
N GLU A 56 5.43 13.97 0.35
CA GLU A 56 4.28 14.41 1.13
C GLU A 56 4.30 13.80 2.54
N ASP A 57 3.83 14.58 3.51
CA ASP A 57 3.40 14.06 4.79
C ASP A 57 2.02 13.42 4.65
N TYR A 58 1.83 12.28 5.30
CA TYR A 58 0.57 11.55 5.29
C TYR A 58 0.37 10.82 6.61
N ASP A 59 -0.89 10.61 6.97
CA ASP A 59 -1.27 9.69 8.04
C ASP A 59 -1.60 8.32 7.42
N LEU A 60 -0.75 7.33 7.71
CA LEU A 60 -0.96 5.96 7.24
C LEU A 60 -2.31 5.40 7.68
N TYR A 61 -2.72 5.68 8.92
CA TYR A 61 -3.95 5.17 9.49
C TYR A 61 -5.20 5.83 8.91
N GLU A 62 -5.11 7.11 8.52
CA GLU A 62 -6.18 7.76 7.77
C GLU A 62 -6.38 7.06 6.42
N HIS A 63 -5.30 6.73 5.71
CA HIS A 63 -5.38 6.02 4.44
C HIS A 63 -5.93 4.58 4.60
N VAL A 64 -5.55 3.86 5.66
CA VAL A 64 -6.16 2.56 5.97
C VAL A 64 -7.66 2.70 6.23
N GLN A 65 -8.07 3.75 6.97
CA GLN A 65 -9.48 4.00 7.23
C GLN A 65 -10.26 4.30 5.95
N ILE A 66 -9.72 5.13 5.06
CA ILE A 66 -10.33 5.43 3.75
C ILE A 66 -10.57 4.15 2.95
N ILE A 67 -9.58 3.24 2.94
CA ILE A 67 -9.71 1.95 2.25
C ILE A 67 -10.78 1.09 2.92
N ASN A 68 -10.73 1.00 4.25
CA ASN A 68 -11.67 0.19 5.01
C ASN A 68 -13.13 0.65 4.79
N ASP A 69 -13.36 1.96 4.83
CA ASP A 69 -14.68 2.58 4.60
C ASP A 69 -15.17 2.37 3.17
N ALA A 70 -14.26 2.43 2.19
CA ALA A 70 -14.61 2.26 0.78
C ALA A 70 -14.87 0.81 0.39
N LEU A 71 -14.14 -0.14 0.98
CA LEU A 71 -14.29 -1.57 0.70
C LEU A 71 -15.32 -2.25 1.59
N GLN A 72 -15.63 -1.68 2.77
CA GLN A 72 -16.61 -2.22 3.73
C GLN A 72 -16.39 -3.72 3.99
N ASN A 73 -17.31 -4.57 3.51
CA ASN A 73 -17.29 -6.03 3.67
C ASN A 73 -16.61 -6.77 2.51
N ASP A 74 -16.01 -6.07 1.54
CA ASP A 74 -15.24 -6.67 0.46
C ASP A 74 -13.89 -7.19 0.99
N LYS A 75 -13.96 -8.37 1.61
CA LYS A 75 -12.82 -9.08 2.17
C LYS A 75 -11.81 -9.49 1.12
N LEU A 76 -12.26 -9.77 -0.11
CA LEU A 76 -11.37 -10.21 -1.19
C LEU A 76 -10.44 -9.07 -1.63
N SER A 77 -11.00 -7.88 -1.88
CA SER A 77 -10.20 -6.70 -2.22
C SER A 77 -9.24 -6.32 -1.09
N LYS A 78 -9.67 -6.41 0.17
CA LYS A 78 -8.80 -6.18 1.34
C LYS A 78 -7.65 -7.19 1.43
N MET A 79 -7.91 -8.47 1.13
CA MET A 79 -6.87 -9.50 1.10
C MET A 79 -5.86 -9.24 -0.02
N HIS A 80 -6.31 -8.79 -1.20
CA HIS A 80 -5.41 -8.40 -2.27
C HIS A 80 -4.52 -7.21 -1.89
N ILE A 81 -5.00 -6.25 -1.11
CA ILE A 81 -4.15 -5.16 -0.58
C ILE A 81 -3.05 -5.74 0.31
N LEU A 82 -3.38 -6.66 1.24
CA LEU A 82 -2.40 -7.30 2.10
C LEU A 82 -1.40 -8.16 1.31
N GLU A 83 -1.84 -8.85 0.27
CA GLU A 83 -0.97 -9.61 -0.63
C GLU A 83 0.05 -8.69 -1.34
N GLN A 84 -0.40 -7.54 -1.84
CA GLN A 84 0.50 -6.58 -2.47
C GLN A 84 1.46 -5.93 -1.49
N LEU A 85 1.00 -5.63 -0.27
CA LEU A 85 1.85 -5.14 0.81
C LEU A 85 2.95 -6.16 1.14
N ASN A 86 2.61 -7.44 1.22
CA ASN A 86 3.59 -8.51 1.42
C ASN A 86 4.59 -8.59 0.27
N ARG A 87 4.14 -8.50 -0.98
CA ARG A 87 5.04 -8.54 -2.14
C ARG A 87 6.03 -7.38 -2.16
N ILE A 88 5.65 -6.21 -1.69
CA ILE A 88 6.57 -5.08 -1.55
C ILE A 88 7.51 -5.26 -0.36
N ILE A 89 7.06 -5.86 0.74
CA ILE A 89 7.94 -6.18 1.87
C ILE A 89 9.00 -7.21 1.45
N TYR A 90 8.59 -8.28 0.77
CA TYR A 90 9.47 -9.38 0.34
C TYR A 90 10.39 -9.04 -0.84
N SER A 91 10.21 -7.88 -1.48
CA SER A 91 11.11 -7.46 -2.57
C SER A 91 12.46 -6.94 -2.07
N ASP A 92 12.61 -6.76 -0.76
CA ASP A 92 13.86 -6.37 -0.11
C ASP A 92 14.07 -7.16 1.20
N THR A 93 15.08 -6.78 1.97
CA THR A 93 15.44 -7.37 3.25
C THR A 93 14.33 -7.17 4.27
N ILE A 94 13.69 -8.27 4.68
CA ILE A 94 12.61 -8.26 5.67
C ILE A 94 13.15 -7.94 7.06
N THR A 95 12.55 -6.95 7.72
CA THR A 95 12.88 -6.54 9.08
C THR A 95 11.72 -6.79 10.06
N PRO A 96 11.97 -6.83 11.38
CA PRO A 96 10.89 -6.85 12.38
C PRO A 96 9.94 -5.64 12.30
N LYS A 97 10.38 -4.53 11.68
CA LYS A 97 9.54 -3.34 11.51
C LYS A 97 8.47 -3.57 10.45
N ASP A 98 8.82 -4.25 9.35
CA ASP A 98 7.88 -4.62 8.28
C ASP A 98 6.74 -5.47 8.81
N TYR A 99 7.06 -6.46 9.64
CA TYR A 99 6.05 -7.30 10.29
C TYR A 99 5.09 -6.47 11.16
N LYS A 100 5.61 -5.51 11.94
CA LYS A 100 4.76 -4.62 12.76
C LYS A 100 3.86 -3.73 11.91
N ILE A 101 4.36 -3.21 10.81
CA ILE A 101 3.58 -2.38 9.88
C ILE A 101 2.47 -3.23 9.24
N PHE A 102 2.82 -4.41 8.73
CA PHE A 102 1.87 -5.34 8.14
C PHE A 102 0.75 -5.72 9.12
N GLU A 103 1.10 -6.16 10.33
CA GLU A 103 0.11 -6.54 11.34
C GLU A 103 -0.79 -5.36 11.75
N SER A 104 -0.23 -4.16 11.86
CA SER A 104 -1.01 -2.96 12.19
C SER A 104 -2.04 -2.61 11.12
N ILE A 105 -1.67 -2.78 9.84
CA ILE A 105 -2.58 -2.58 8.70
C ILE A 105 -3.62 -3.71 8.65
N ARG A 106 -3.21 -4.97 8.81
CA ARG A 106 -4.09 -6.14 8.83
C ARG A 106 -5.21 -5.98 9.84
N LYS A 107 -4.87 -5.66 11.09
CA LYS A 107 -5.85 -5.47 12.18
C LYS A 107 -6.87 -4.38 11.89
N LYS A 108 -6.47 -3.32 11.18
CA LYS A 108 -7.38 -2.24 10.80
C LYS A 108 -8.28 -2.59 9.63
N LEU A 109 -7.80 -3.38 8.66
CA LEU A 109 -8.63 -3.85 7.54
C LEU A 109 -9.58 -4.99 7.95
N PHE A 110 -9.19 -5.77 8.96
CA PHE A 110 -9.91 -6.93 9.48
C PHE A 110 -10.02 -6.89 11.02
N PRO A 111 -10.74 -5.91 11.59
CA PRO A 111 -10.89 -5.79 13.04
C PRO A 111 -11.67 -6.95 13.67
N GLU A 112 -12.39 -7.74 12.87
CA GLU A 112 -13.14 -8.92 13.33
C GLU A 112 -12.29 -10.20 13.41
N ILE A 113 -11.04 -10.15 12.95
CA ILE A 113 -10.09 -11.28 12.94
C ILE A 113 -8.99 -10.98 13.96
N ASP A 114 -9.34 -11.05 15.23
CA ASP A 114 -8.42 -11.04 16.38
C ASP A 114 -8.84 -12.10 17.40
#